data_AF-A0A9W8UQP6-F1
#
_entry.id   AF-A0A9W8UQP6-F1
#
_cell.length_a   1.000
_cell.length_b   1.000
_cell.length_c   1.000
_cell.angle_alpha   90.00
_cell.angle_beta   90.00
_cell.angle_gamma   90.00
#
_symmetry.space_group_name_H-M   'P 1'
#
loop_
_entity.id
_entity.type
_entity.pdbx_description
1 polymer ?
#
loop_
_entity_poly.entity_id
_entity_poly.type
_entity_poly.pdbx_seq_one_letter_code
_entity_poly.pdbx_strand_id
1 'polypeptide(L)'
;MSDKALLNMSVLDAPIADSTKAALEGAFWDCEGAQLDLADISLNRYWSFYQSECAKALHEGGQHIATRTHQDIAECVRRLRSGEERHVIKTHLRSNLTTLHANEDEILENAIDLAASVLLMMNFCSYTYGFSGRRWLNWNNGSSLQTLLRDFFHDSCTESRKDTTNLEKIFTAHNMTRIAGLEVIWTDNMLDHLRLTDDDQRVHIFHHASFLEVQKQSPNSLLPPGLADETLRTLALMIPSSDPATRKWFAKLPNYQDLDKRAFRYMRLKTDDRQLGKFPFWRERLLMLKQVFDEAQPQSLSQWWYDRRNGVQWYTFWVAVLVLLLTVVFGLVQSIEGGLQVYASFKALGPGVS
;
A
#
# COMPACT_ATOMS: atom_id res chain seq x y z
N MET A 1 -15.22 4.31 -34.87
CA MET A 1 -13.86 4.90 -34.88
C MET A 1 -12.88 3.75 -34.71
N SER A 2 -11.76 3.73 -35.44
CA SER A 2 -10.71 2.72 -35.24
C SER A 2 -9.99 2.99 -33.92
N ASP A 3 -9.58 1.95 -33.19
CA ASP A 3 -8.84 2.07 -31.91
C ASP A 3 -7.61 2.96 -32.00
N LYS A 4 -6.95 2.99 -33.17
CA LYS A 4 -5.83 3.91 -33.45
C LYS A 4 -6.21 5.38 -33.33
N ALA A 5 -7.43 5.77 -33.71
CA ALA A 5 -7.87 7.15 -33.61
C ALA A 5 -8.16 7.58 -32.16
N LEU A 6 -8.58 6.63 -31.31
CA LEU A 6 -8.87 6.89 -29.89
C LEU A 6 -7.59 7.03 -29.06
N LEU A 7 -6.53 6.33 -29.44
CA LEU A 7 -5.22 6.35 -28.77
C LEU A 7 -4.35 7.57 -29.16
N ASN A 8 -4.67 8.26 -30.26
CA ASN A 8 -3.93 9.47 -30.69
C ASN A 8 -4.22 10.72 -29.84
N MET A 9 -5.11 10.64 -28.85
CA MET A 9 -5.38 11.74 -27.93
C MET A 9 -4.16 12.04 -27.04
N SER A 10 -4.01 13.31 -26.65
CA SER A 10 -2.93 13.77 -25.77
C SER A 10 -3.06 13.10 -24.40
N VAL A 11 -1.93 12.70 -23.85
CA VAL A 11 -1.84 12.10 -22.51
C VAL A 11 -2.31 13.07 -21.40
N LEU A 12 -2.34 14.38 -21.68
CA LEU A 12 -2.78 15.43 -20.75
C LEU A 12 -4.29 15.73 -20.79
N ASP A 13 -5.02 15.21 -21.78
CA ASP A 13 -6.45 15.50 -21.92
C ASP A 13 -7.24 14.70 -20.89
N ALA A 14 -7.54 15.34 -19.75
CA ALA A 14 -8.43 14.79 -18.72
C ALA A 14 -9.85 15.35 -18.89
N PRO A 15 -10.90 14.52 -18.78
CA PRO A 15 -10.91 13.08 -18.49
C PRO A 15 -10.69 12.20 -19.72
N ILE A 16 -10.00 11.06 -19.55
CA ILE A 16 -9.86 10.03 -20.59
C ILE A 16 -11.24 9.43 -20.90
N ALA A 17 -11.64 9.46 -22.17
CA ALA A 17 -12.90 8.86 -22.63
C ALA A 17 -12.93 7.34 -22.40
N ASP A 18 -14.09 6.78 -22.06
CA ASP A 18 -14.22 5.34 -21.78
C ASP A 18 -13.85 4.45 -22.97
N SER A 19 -14.05 4.94 -24.19
CA SER A 19 -13.58 4.27 -25.42
C SER A 19 -12.06 4.18 -25.50
N THR A 20 -11.34 5.21 -25.05
CA THR A 20 -9.86 5.23 -25.02
C THR A 20 -9.32 4.32 -23.92
N LYS A 21 -10.01 4.26 -22.77
CA LYS A 21 -9.69 3.30 -21.69
C LYS A 21 -9.80 1.85 -22.16
N ALA A 22 -10.89 1.50 -22.86
CA ALA A 22 -11.09 0.17 -23.40
C ALA A 22 -10.01 -0.23 -24.42
N ALA A 23 -9.61 0.70 -25.29
CA ALA A 23 -8.52 0.47 -26.24
C ALA A 23 -7.16 0.26 -25.54
N LEU A 24 -6.89 1.01 -24.46
CA LEU A 24 -5.68 0.84 -23.64
C LEU A 24 -5.70 -0.47 -22.85
N GLU A 25 -6.85 -0.87 -22.29
CA GLU A 25 -7.03 -2.17 -21.62
C GLU A 25 -6.69 -3.34 -22.56
N GLY A 26 -7.17 -3.28 -23.81
CA GLY A 26 -6.82 -4.24 -24.85
C GLY A 26 -5.30 -4.27 -25.09
N ALA A 27 -4.66 -3.11 -25.26
CA ALA A 27 -3.22 -3.05 -25.51
C ALA A 27 -2.36 -3.53 -24.31
N PHE A 28 -2.82 -3.27 -23.08
CA PHE A 28 -2.02 -3.53 -21.87
C PHE A 28 -2.16 -4.96 -21.40
N TRP A 29 -3.35 -5.55 -21.50
CA TRP A 29 -3.65 -6.83 -20.85
C TRP A 29 -4.26 -7.90 -21.76
N ASP A 30 -4.52 -7.61 -23.04
CA ASP A 30 -5.18 -8.50 -24.00
C ASP A 30 -6.47 -9.11 -23.46
N CYS A 31 -7.31 -8.31 -22.79
CA CYS A 31 -8.54 -8.80 -22.13
C CYS A 31 -9.66 -9.21 -23.10
N GLU A 32 -9.39 -9.42 -24.40
CA GLU A 32 -10.36 -9.94 -25.35
C GLU A 32 -10.76 -11.38 -24.97
N GLY A 33 -11.85 -11.52 -24.23
CA GLY A 33 -12.50 -12.82 -23.97
C GLY A 33 -12.40 -13.39 -22.55
N ALA A 34 -11.89 -12.65 -21.56
CA ALA A 34 -11.91 -13.12 -20.17
C ALA A 34 -13.36 -13.10 -19.60
N GLN A 35 -13.92 -14.30 -19.43
CA GLN A 35 -15.31 -14.56 -19.06
C GLN A 35 -15.71 -14.08 -17.65
N LEU A 36 -16.89 -13.45 -17.60
CA LEU A 36 -17.90 -13.40 -16.52
C LEU A 36 -17.60 -12.69 -15.18
N ASP A 37 -16.35 -12.50 -14.73
CA ASP A 37 -16.06 -11.77 -13.46
C ASP A 37 -15.47 -10.35 -13.65
N LEU A 38 -15.04 -10.01 -14.88
CA LEU A 38 -14.52 -8.68 -15.25
C LEU A 38 -15.60 -7.59 -15.27
N ALA A 39 -16.87 -7.95 -15.47
CA ALA A 39 -17.96 -6.99 -15.58
C ALA A 39 -18.20 -6.16 -14.29
N ASP A 40 -17.71 -6.63 -13.14
CA ASP A 40 -17.80 -5.94 -11.84
C ASP A 40 -16.44 -5.34 -11.42
N ILE A 41 -15.39 -5.43 -12.26
CA ILE A 41 -14.07 -4.85 -11.97
C ILE A 41 -14.05 -3.40 -12.46
N SER A 42 -13.97 -2.46 -11.52
CA SER A 42 -13.82 -1.03 -11.85
C SER A 42 -12.35 -0.63 -11.81
N LEU A 43 -11.77 -0.34 -12.98
CA LEU A 43 -10.40 0.16 -13.11
C LEU A 43 -10.27 1.67 -12.88
N ASN A 44 -11.29 2.35 -12.34
CA ASN A 44 -11.26 3.80 -12.12
C ASN A 44 -10.05 4.27 -11.28
N ARG A 45 -9.61 3.45 -10.31
CA ARG A 45 -8.42 3.74 -9.49
C ARG A 45 -7.12 3.60 -10.24
N TYR A 46 -7.03 2.57 -11.07
CA TYR A 46 -5.92 2.41 -11.99
C TYR A 46 -5.82 3.62 -12.94
N TRP A 47 -6.95 4.08 -13.49
CA TRP A 47 -6.96 5.24 -14.40
C TRP A 47 -6.57 6.55 -13.71
N SER A 48 -6.93 6.72 -12.43
CA SER A 48 -6.49 7.86 -11.62
C SER A 48 -4.97 7.83 -11.40
N PHE A 49 -4.42 6.65 -11.11
CA PHE A 49 -2.97 6.44 -11.04
C PHE A 49 -2.28 6.70 -12.38
N TYR A 50 -2.79 6.15 -13.47
CA TYR A 50 -2.28 6.34 -14.83
C TYR A 50 -2.17 7.83 -15.18
N GLN A 51 -3.24 8.60 -14.95
CA GLN A 51 -3.24 10.04 -15.17
C GLN A 51 -2.22 10.77 -14.29
N SER A 52 -2.13 10.40 -13.00
CA SER A 52 -1.15 10.97 -12.08
C SER A 52 0.28 10.71 -12.53
N GLU A 53 0.63 9.48 -12.92
CA GLU A 53 1.99 9.15 -13.39
C GLU A 53 2.32 9.82 -14.72
N CYS A 54 1.35 9.87 -15.63
CA CYS A 54 1.50 10.61 -16.87
C CYS A 54 1.73 12.11 -16.62
N ALA A 55 0.97 12.72 -15.72
CA ALA A 55 1.13 14.13 -15.36
C ALA A 55 2.49 14.42 -14.71
N LYS A 56 3.01 13.50 -13.87
CA LYS A 56 4.35 13.61 -13.28
C LYS A 56 5.44 13.51 -14.33
N ALA A 57 5.32 12.57 -15.26
CA ALA A 57 6.29 12.37 -16.32
C ALA A 57 6.31 13.54 -17.32
N LEU A 58 5.19 14.24 -17.48
CA LEU A 58 5.06 15.44 -18.31
C LEU A 58 5.33 16.75 -17.54
N HIS A 59 5.90 16.68 -16.33
CA HIS A 59 6.35 17.85 -15.58
C HIS A 59 7.35 18.69 -16.42
N GLU A 60 7.42 20.01 -16.17
CA GLU A 60 8.20 20.96 -17.00
C GLU A 60 7.78 21.00 -18.49
N GLY A 61 6.51 20.73 -18.79
CA GLY A 61 5.99 20.75 -20.16
C GLY A 61 6.46 19.56 -21.01
N GLY A 62 6.91 18.48 -20.36
CA GLY A 62 7.33 17.25 -21.03
C GLY A 62 8.69 17.33 -21.69
N GLN A 63 9.55 18.27 -21.29
CA GLN A 63 10.92 18.42 -21.83
C GLN A 63 11.80 17.17 -21.63
N HIS A 64 11.40 16.29 -20.70
CA HIS A 64 12.15 15.09 -20.32
C HIS A 64 11.49 13.79 -20.77
N ILE A 65 10.48 13.82 -21.64
CA ILE A 65 9.79 12.59 -22.10
C ILE A 65 9.34 12.65 -23.56
N ALA A 66 9.54 11.55 -24.30
CA ALA A 66 9.22 11.45 -25.73
C ALA A 66 7.72 11.23 -25.99
N THR A 67 7.01 10.61 -25.05
CA THR A 67 5.60 10.24 -25.23
C THR A 67 4.71 11.47 -25.13
N ARG A 68 3.81 11.63 -26.11
CA ARG A 68 2.82 12.72 -26.15
C ARG A 68 1.39 12.20 -26.24
N THR A 69 1.22 11.01 -26.80
CA THR A 69 -0.09 10.37 -27.00
C THR A 69 -0.21 9.06 -26.24
N HIS A 70 -1.46 8.64 -25.98
CA HIS A 70 -1.72 7.32 -25.39
C HIS A 70 -1.23 6.18 -26.31
N GLN A 71 -1.18 6.42 -27.63
CA GLN A 71 -0.66 5.49 -28.62
C GLN A 71 0.84 5.22 -28.42
N ASP A 72 1.63 6.24 -28.09
CA ASP A 72 3.07 6.08 -27.85
C ASP A 72 3.32 5.16 -26.64
N ILE A 73 2.54 5.34 -25.58
CA ILE A 73 2.60 4.50 -24.39
C ILE A 73 2.15 3.07 -24.72
N ALA A 74 1.05 2.90 -25.47
CA ALA A 74 0.55 1.59 -25.87
C ALA A 74 1.52 0.82 -26.80
N GLU A 75 2.25 1.52 -27.68
CA GLU A 75 3.30 0.92 -28.51
C GLU A 75 4.48 0.44 -27.64
N CYS A 76 4.97 1.29 -26.73
CA CYS A 76 6.01 0.89 -25.77
C CYS A 76 5.56 -0.34 -24.96
N VAL A 77 4.34 -0.34 -24.42
CA VAL A 77 3.79 -1.45 -23.65
C VAL A 77 3.74 -2.74 -24.48
N ARG A 78 3.29 -2.69 -25.74
CA ARG A 78 3.26 -3.88 -26.61
C ARG A 78 4.65 -4.48 -26.81
N ARG A 79 5.69 -3.65 -26.92
CA ARG A 79 7.09 -4.11 -27.05
C ARG A 79 7.68 -4.64 -25.75
N LEU A 80 7.34 -4.01 -24.62
CA LEU A 80 7.70 -4.55 -23.31
C LEU A 80 7.09 -5.94 -23.12
N ARG A 81 5.85 -6.13 -23.56
CA ARG A 81 5.12 -7.41 -23.49
C ARG A 81 5.68 -8.47 -24.43
N SER A 82 6.17 -8.11 -25.62
CA SER A 82 6.85 -9.05 -26.53
C SER A 82 8.19 -9.56 -26.00
N GLY A 83 8.72 -8.96 -24.92
CA GLY A 83 9.99 -9.34 -24.32
C GLY A 83 11.19 -8.70 -25.00
N GLU A 84 10.98 -7.62 -25.76
CA GLU A 84 12.07 -6.85 -26.35
C GLU A 84 12.99 -6.27 -25.27
N GLU A 85 14.29 -6.28 -25.55
CA GLU A 85 15.29 -5.69 -24.68
C GLU A 85 15.21 -4.15 -24.71
N ARG A 86 15.58 -3.53 -23.58
CA ARG A 86 15.49 -2.08 -23.39
C ARG A 86 16.17 -1.29 -24.51
N HIS A 87 17.35 -1.75 -24.95
CA HIS A 87 18.13 -1.11 -26.00
C HIS A 87 17.46 -1.16 -27.39
N VAL A 88 16.71 -2.23 -27.68
CA VAL A 88 15.95 -2.39 -28.93
C VAL A 88 14.77 -1.42 -28.94
N ILE A 89 14.03 -1.34 -27.83
CA ILE A 89 12.91 -0.41 -27.68
C ILE A 89 13.40 1.02 -27.82
N LYS A 90 14.50 1.39 -27.16
CA LYS A 90 15.13 2.71 -27.27
C LYS A 90 15.49 3.05 -28.71
N THR A 91 16.10 2.12 -29.44
CA THR A 91 16.49 2.31 -30.84
C THR A 91 15.27 2.52 -31.73
N HIS A 92 14.19 1.76 -31.51
CA HIS A 92 12.93 1.94 -32.23
C HIS A 92 12.31 3.31 -31.96
N LEU A 93 12.21 3.72 -30.70
CA LEU A 93 11.68 5.03 -30.35
C LEU A 93 12.52 6.16 -30.94
N ARG A 94 13.86 6.02 -30.94
CA ARG A 94 14.76 6.98 -31.59
C ARG A 94 14.48 7.12 -33.09
N SER A 95 14.17 6.03 -33.78
CA SER A 95 13.83 6.07 -35.22
C SER A 95 12.50 6.78 -35.53
N ASN A 96 11.62 6.90 -34.54
CA ASN A 96 10.34 7.60 -34.64
C ASN A 96 10.44 9.08 -34.24
N LEU A 97 11.57 9.54 -33.70
CA LEU A 97 11.78 10.95 -33.38
C LEU A 97 11.92 11.76 -34.66
N THR A 98 11.01 12.72 -34.84
CA THR A 98 11.00 13.65 -35.98
C THR A 98 11.88 14.87 -35.76
N THR A 99 12.31 15.11 -34.52
CA THR A 99 13.04 16.30 -34.08
C THR A 99 14.22 15.90 -33.21
N LEU A 100 15.33 16.62 -33.40
CA LEU A 100 16.60 16.37 -32.73
C LEU A 100 16.58 17.07 -31.36
N HIS A 101 16.78 16.33 -30.29
CA HIS A 101 16.76 16.87 -28.92
C HIS A 101 18.16 16.77 -28.29
N ALA A 102 18.56 17.77 -27.49
CA ALA A 102 19.86 17.73 -26.81
C ALA A 102 19.94 16.60 -25.76
N ASN A 103 18.78 16.20 -25.21
CA ASN A 103 18.60 15.19 -24.17
C ASN A 103 17.84 13.95 -24.69
N GLU A 104 18.02 13.59 -25.97
CA GLU A 104 17.33 12.43 -26.59
C GLU A 104 17.38 11.16 -25.77
N ASP A 105 18.55 10.81 -25.22
CA ASP A 105 18.69 9.59 -24.46
C ASP A 105 17.83 9.60 -23.20
N GLU A 106 17.83 10.69 -22.43
CA GLU A 106 17.02 10.84 -21.22
C GLU A 106 15.51 10.77 -21.53
N ILE A 107 15.09 11.50 -22.57
CA ILE A 107 13.70 11.55 -23.02
C ILE A 107 13.16 10.16 -23.40
N LEU A 108 13.99 9.35 -24.05
CA LEU A 108 13.65 7.98 -24.47
C LEU A 108 13.64 7.01 -23.29
N GLU A 109 14.59 7.10 -22.38
CA GLU A 109 14.67 6.25 -21.18
C GLU A 109 13.45 6.49 -20.28
N ASN A 110 13.09 7.77 -20.06
CA ASN A 110 11.91 8.14 -19.27
C ASN A 110 10.60 7.67 -19.91
N ALA A 111 10.51 7.62 -21.25
CA ALA A 111 9.35 7.08 -21.94
C ALA A 111 9.18 5.56 -21.70
N ILE A 112 10.30 4.82 -21.71
CA ILE A 112 10.30 3.38 -21.41
C ILE A 112 9.94 3.15 -19.93
N ASP A 113 10.50 3.94 -19.02
CA ASP A 113 10.22 3.85 -17.58
C ASP A 113 8.77 4.20 -17.26
N LEU A 114 8.20 5.21 -17.91
CA LEU A 114 6.77 5.52 -17.76
C LEU A 114 5.91 4.35 -18.24
N ALA A 115 6.19 3.78 -19.41
CA ALA A 115 5.45 2.65 -19.96
C ALA A 115 5.50 1.41 -19.05
N ALA A 116 6.68 1.10 -18.50
CA ALA A 116 6.84 0.03 -17.52
C ALA A 116 6.08 0.34 -16.21
N SER A 117 6.11 1.60 -15.76
CA SER A 117 5.48 2.02 -14.51
C SER A 117 3.95 1.93 -14.56
N VAL A 118 3.34 2.41 -15.65
CA VAL A 118 1.89 2.32 -15.83
C VAL A 118 1.41 0.89 -16.07
N LEU A 119 2.23 0.05 -16.71
CA LEU A 119 1.88 -1.36 -16.97
C LEU A 119 1.84 -2.20 -15.69
N LEU A 120 2.77 -1.95 -14.76
CA LEU A 120 3.00 -2.79 -13.58
C LEU A 120 2.55 -2.15 -12.25
N MET A 121 2.19 -0.87 -12.26
CA MET A 121 2.01 -0.07 -11.04
C MET A 121 3.23 -0.14 -10.11
N MET A 122 4.42 -0.12 -10.71
CA MET A 122 5.70 -0.13 -10.03
C MET A 122 6.49 1.10 -10.46
N ASN A 123 7.24 1.74 -9.56
CA ASN A 123 8.01 2.91 -9.96
C ASN A 123 9.35 2.49 -10.63
N PHE A 124 9.56 2.88 -11.88
CA PHE A 124 10.85 2.76 -12.58
C PHE A 124 11.52 4.12 -12.81
N CYS A 125 10.74 5.21 -12.74
CA CYS A 125 11.23 6.55 -13.06
C CYS A 125 12.18 7.06 -11.98
N SER A 126 13.40 7.43 -12.41
CA SER A 126 14.36 8.12 -11.55
C SER A 126 14.07 9.61 -11.47
N TYR A 127 13.03 10.02 -10.73
CA TYR A 127 12.78 11.45 -10.49
C TYR A 127 13.88 12.01 -9.56
N THR A 128 14.93 12.57 -10.14
CA THR A 128 16.07 13.23 -9.45
C THR A 128 15.65 14.36 -8.52
N TYR A 129 14.42 14.87 -8.67
CA TYR A 129 13.84 15.94 -7.85
C TYR A 129 12.68 15.49 -6.94
N GLY A 130 12.39 14.19 -6.90
CA GLY A 130 11.36 13.64 -6.03
C GLY A 130 11.91 13.30 -4.65
N PHE A 131 11.73 14.19 -3.66
CA PHE A 131 11.85 13.87 -2.22
C PHE A 131 10.84 12.80 -1.73
N SER A 132 10.27 12.01 -2.62
CA SER A 132 9.41 10.90 -2.24
C SER A 132 10.32 9.71 -1.93
N GLY A 133 10.37 9.25 -0.69
CA GLY A 133 11.07 8.01 -0.30
C GLY A 133 10.51 6.72 -0.93
N ARG A 134 9.85 6.81 -2.09
CA ARG A 134 9.28 5.72 -2.89
C ARG A 134 10.39 4.81 -3.40
N ARG A 135 10.18 3.51 -3.31
CA ARG A 135 11.14 2.55 -3.89
C ARG A 135 10.96 2.54 -5.40
N TRP A 136 12.05 2.79 -6.12
CA TRP A 136 12.12 2.53 -7.56
C TRP A 136 12.88 1.23 -7.82
N LEU A 137 12.70 0.69 -9.02
CA LEU A 137 13.48 -0.44 -9.50
C LEU A 137 14.48 0.05 -10.54
N ASN A 138 15.77 -0.12 -10.24
CA ASN A 138 16.83 0.36 -11.12
C ASN A 138 16.96 -0.56 -12.34
N TRP A 139 16.48 -0.10 -13.50
CA TRP A 139 16.56 -0.83 -14.77
C TRP A 139 17.72 -0.36 -15.66
N ASN A 140 18.94 -0.40 -15.12
CA ASN A 140 20.15 0.01 -15.85
C ASN A 140 20.73 -1.08 -16.77
N ASN A 141 20.31 -2.33 -16.60
CA ASN A 141 20.81 -3.44 -17.39
C ASN A 141 20.05 -3.51 -18.72
N GLY A 142 20.74 -3.77 -19.83
CA GLY A 142 20.12 -3.89 -21.15
C GLY A 142 19.14 -5.07 -21.31
N SER A 143 18.86 -5.82 -20.24
CA SER A 143 17.96 -6.98 -20.22
C SER A 143 16.49 -6.60 -20.35
N SER A 144 15.66 -7.59 -20.69
CA SER A 144 14.21 -7.44 -20.77
C SER A 144 13.58 -7.21 -19.38
N LEU A 145 12.41 -6.55 -19.38
CA LEU A 145 11.66 -6.24 -18.15
C LEU A 145 11.30 -7.50 -17.35
N GLN A 146 11.00 -8.60 -18.04
CA GLN A 146 10.70 -9.91 -17.43
C GLN A 146 11.89 -10.46 -16.65
N THR A 147 13.09 -10.28 -17.18
CA THR A 147 14.32 -10.75 -16.53
C THR A 147 14.59 -9.95 -15.28
N LEU A 148 14.48 -8.62 -15.37
CA LEU A 148 14.62 -7.73 -14.23
C LEU A 148 13.65 -8.04 -13.09
N LEU A 149 12.36 -8.26 -13.40
CA LEU A 149 11.36 -8.63 -12.41
C LEU A 149 11.63 -10.01 -11.80
N ARG A 150 12.01 -10.99 -12.63
CA ARG A 150 12.37 -12.31 -12.14
C ARG A 150 13.54 -12.20 -11.16
N ASP A 151 14.61 -11.49 -11.52
CA ASP A 151 15.80 -11.38 -10.68
C ASP A 151 15.47 -10.67 -9.36
N PHE A 152 14.71 -9.56 -9.41
CA PHE A 152 14.32 -8.80 -8.22
C PHE A 152 13.46 -9.61 -7.23
N PHE A 153 12.50 -10.39 -7.74
CA PHE A 153 11.59 -11.16 -6.89
C PHE A 153 12.09 -12.58 -6.58
N HIS A 154 13.06 -13.11 -7.34
CA HIS A 154 13.65 -14.43 -7.11
C HIS A 154 14.46 -14.46 -5.80
N ASP A 155 15.19 -13.38 -5.49
CA ASP A 155 15.92 -13.23 -4.23
C ASP A 155 15.00 -13.33 -3.00
N SER A 156 13.73 -12.91 -3.13
CA SER A 156 12.76 -13.03 -2.04
C SER A 156 12.24 -14.48 -1.85
N CYS A 157 12.20 -15.27 -2.93
CA CYS A 157 11.56 -16.59 -2.97
C CYS A 157 12.43 -17.76 -2.46
N THR A 158 13.76 -17.70 -2.60
CA THR A 158 14.66 -18.86 -2.48
C THR A 158 14.96 -19.32 -1.05
N GLU A 159 14.86 -18.44 -0.07
CA GLU A 159 15.25 -18.73 1.32
C GLU A 159 14.03 -19.10 2.17
N SER A 160 13.77 -20.36 2.50
CA SER A 160 12.79 -20.79 3.53
C SER A 160 11.34 -21.06 3.09
N ARG A 161 11.15 -22.29 2.58
CA ARG A 161 9.85 -23.01 2.55
C ARG A 161 9.49 -23.64 3.92
N LYS A 162 10.34 -23.48 4.95
CA LYS A 162 10.21 -24.18 6.25
C LYS A 162 9.74 -23.30 7.40
N ASP A 163 9.56 -22.01 7.19
CA ASP A 163 9.07 -21.14 8.27
C ASP A 163 7.58 -21.41 8.56
N THR A 164 7.35 -21.99 9.74
CA THR A 164 6.01 -22.34 10.25
C THR A 164 5.40 -21.23 11.10
N THR A 165 6.08 -20.07 11.20
CA THR A 165 5.58 -18.91 11.94
C THR A 165 4.23 -18.50 11.39
N ASN A 166 3.23 -18.48 12.28
CA ASN A 166 1.85 -18.22 11.94
C ASN A 166 1.46 -16.79 12.35
N LEU A 167 0.87 -16.05 11.42
CA LEU A 167 0.35 -14.71 11.70
C LEU A 167 -0.95 -14.83 12.49
N GLU A 168 -1.02 -14.23 13.68
CA GLU A 168 -2.19 -14.30 14.56
C GLU A 168 -3.40 -13.58 13.97
N LYS A 169 -4.59 -13.86 14.50
CA LYS A 169 -5.85 -13.25 14.03
C LYS A 169 -5.88 -11.73 14.26
N ILE A 170 -5.07 -11.25 15.18
CA ILE A 170 -4.96 -9.83 15.51
C ILE A 170 -4.06 -9.08 14.53
N PHE A 171 -3.26 -9.77 13.71
CA PHE A 171 -2.38 -9.17 12.72
C PHE A 171 -3.21 -8.61 11.55
N THR A 172 -3.67 -7.37 11.69
CA THR A 172 -4.51 -6.64 10.73
C THR A 172 -4.08 -5.18 10.70
N ALA A 173 -4.29 -4.49 9.58
CA ALA A 173 -3.96 -3.07 9.42
C ALA A 173 -4.63 -2.20 10.49
N HIS A 174 -5.88 -2.49 10.85
CA HIS A 174 -6.56 -1.77 11.92
C HIS A 174 -5.86 -1.92 13.28
N ASN A 175 -5.48 -3.15 13.65
CA ASN A 175 -4.77 -3.37 14.90
C ASN A 175 -3.33 -2.84 14.87
N MET A 176 -2.68 -2.78 13.72
CA MET A 176 -1.38 -2.10 13.60
C MET A 176 -1.50 -0.64 14.00
N THR A 177 -2.54 0.07 13.55
CA THR A 177 -2.79 1.46 14.00
C THR A 177 -3.15 1.56 15.48
N ARG A 178 -4.02 0.68 15.96
CA ARG A 178 -4.62 0.81 17.30
C ARG A 178 -3.78 0.22 18.43
N ILE A 179 -2.97 -0.79 18.15
CA ILE A 179 -2.15 -1.51 19.13
C ILE A 179 -0.69 -1.08 18.99
N ALA A 180 -0.13 -1.17 17.79
CA ALA A 180 1.28 -0.86 17.55
C ALA A 180 1.55 0.63 17.32
N GLY A 181 0.51 1.46 17.13
CA GLY A 181 0.68 2.89 16.86
C GLY A 181 1.18 3.21 15.45
N LEU A 182 1.21 2.21 14.55
CA LEU A 182 1.67 2.38 13.18
C LEU A 182 0.70 3.23 12.37
N GLU A 183 1.21 4.08 11.48
CA GLU A 183 0.40 4.76 10.48
C GLU A 183 0.31 3.92 9.19
N VAL A 184 -0.91 3.63 8.73
CA VAL A 184 -1.11 2.91 7.46
C VAL A 184 -1.18 3.93 6.32
N ILE A 185 -0.17 3.90 5.45
CA ILE A 185 -0.15 4.67 4.20
C ILE A 185 -0.65 3.78 3.06
N TRP A 186 -1.62 4.26 2.29
CA TRP A 186 -2.09 3.58 1.10
C TRP A 186 -1.22 3.99 -0.10
N THR A 187 -0.68 3.00 -0.82
CA THR A 187 0.26 3.26 -1.93
C THR A 187 -0.27 2.72 -3.26
N ASP A 188 0.01 3.47 -4.32
CA ASP A 188 -0.20 3.04 -5.70
C ASP A 188 1.02 2.29 -6.27
N ASN A 189 2.14 2.26 -5.54
CA ASN A 189 3.36 1.58 -5.96
C ASN A 189 3.44 0.19 -5.31
N MET A 190 3.35 -0.86 -6.12
CA MET A 190 3.45 -2.25 -5.66
C MET A 190 4.77 -2.52 -4.96
N LEU A 191 5.87 -1.87 -5.37
CA LEU A 191 7.19 -2.05 -4.76
C LEU A 191 7.25 -1.60 -3.30
N ASP A 192 6.34 -0.73 -2.87
CA ASP A 192 6.24 -0.25 -1.48
C ASP A 192 5.28 -1.10 -0.63
N HIS A 193 4.62 -2.13 -1.18
CA HIS A 193 3.69 -2.98 -0.42
C HIS A 193 4.36 -3.62 0.82
N LEU A 194 3.77 -3.43 1.98
CA LEU A 194 4.25 -3.84 3.32
C LEU A 194 5.61 -3.26 3.72
N ARG A 195 6.06 -2.19 3.06
CA ARG A 195 7.30 -1.52 3.45
C ARG A 195 7.08 -0.69 4.71
N LEU A 196 8.00 -0.82 5.66
CA LEU A 196 8.12 0.06 6.81
C LEU A 196 8.96 1.29 6.44
N THR A 197 8.51 2.48 6.85
CA THR A 197 9.20 3.76 6.66
C THR A 197 9.09 4.61 7.92
N ASP A 198 9.89 5.68 7.98
CA ASP A 198 9.94 6.63 9.10
C ASP A 198 10.22 5.92 10.44
N ASP A 199 11.37 5.25 10.55
CA ASP A 199 11.81 4.53 11.76
C ASP A 199 10.73 3.58 12.32
N ASP A 200 10.20 2.74 11.42
CA ASP A 200 9.15 1.76 11.69
C ASP A 200 7.85 2.34 12.27
N GLN A 201 7.56 3.62 12.01
CA GLN A 201 6.29 4.24 12.40
C GLN A 201 5.20 4.13 11.34
N ARG A 202 5.55 3.90 10.06
CA ARG A 202 4.59 3.86 8.97
C ARG A 202 4.71 2.59 8.15
N VAL A 203 3.57 2.01 7.75
CA VAL A 203 3.50 0.85 6.86
C VAL A 203 2.74 1.20 5.59
N HIS A 204 3.32 0.89 4.44
CA HIS A 204 2.71 1.12 3.13
C HIS A 204 1.90 -0.11 2.70
N ILE A 205 0.65 0.07 2.30
CA ILE A 205 -0.23 -1.02 1.82
C ILE A 205 -0.73 -0.68 0.42
N PHE A 206 -0.29 -1.48 -0.55
CA PHE A 206 -0.82 -1.43 -1.92
C PHE A 206 -2.27 -1.89 -1.97
N HIS A 207 -3.17 -1.06 -2.50
CA HIS A 207 -4.62 -1.33 -2.45
C HIS A 207 -5.28 -1.73 -3.77
N HIS A 208 -4.62 -1.65 -4.93
CA HIS A 208 -5.27 -1.85 -6.23
C HIS A 208 -5.56 -3.33 -6.54
N ALA A 209 -6.52 -3.93 -5.84
CA ALA A 209 -6.95 -5.30 -6.05
C ALA A 209 -7.59 -5.53 -7.43
N SER A 210 -8.31 -4.54 -7.96
CA SER A 210 -8.92 -4.58 -9.29
C SER A 210 -7.85 -4.76 -10.37
N PHE A 211 -6.73 -4.04 -10.25
CA PHE A 211 -5.58 -4.19 -11.14
C PHE A 211 -4.95 -5.59 -11.04
N LEU A 212 -4.77 -6.10 -9.81
CA LEU A 212 -4.20 -7.43 -9.59
C LEU A 212 -5.06 -8.56 -10.19
N GLU A 213 -6.38 -8.46 -10.11
CA GLU A 213 -7.28 -9.45 -10.72
C GLU A 213 -7.23 -9.41 -12.24
N VAL A 214 -7.14 -8.21 -12.85
CA VAL A 214 -6.95 -8.08 -14.31
C VAL A 214 -5.61 -8.68 -14.74
N GLN A 215 -4.54 -8.39 -14.01
CA GLN A 215 -3.22 -8.96 -14.28
C GLN A 215 -3.21 -10.49 -14.19
N LYS A 216 -3.96 -11.09 -13.26
CA LYS A 216 -4.09 -12.54 -13.15
C LYS A 216 -4.82 -13.19 -14.32
N GLN A 217 -5.78 -12.48 -14.90
CA GLN A 217 -6.58 -12.97 -16.03
C GLN A 217 -5.89 -12.71 -17.37
N SER A 218 -4.90 -11.81 -17.41
CA SER A 218 -4.09 -11.53 -18.59
C SER A 218 -3.23 -12.75 -18.96
N PRO A 219 -3.36 -13.30 -20.20
CA PRO A 219 -2.60 -14.49 -20.62
C PRO A 219 -1.09 -14.23 -20.73
N ASN A 220 -0.68 -12.98 -20.92
CA ASN A 220 0.71 -12.55 -21.04
C ASN A 220 1.06 -11.52 -19.95
N SER A 221 0.68 -11.80 -18.70
CA SER A 221 1.09 -10.94 -17.58
C SER A 221 2.61 -10.95 -17.43
N LEU A 222 3.19 -9.76 -17.23
CA LEU A 222 4.61 -9.60 -16.96
C LEU A 222 4.96 -9.78 -15.47
N LEU A 223 3.95 -9.85 -14.59
CA LEU A 223 4.19 -10.09 -13.18
C LEU A 223 4.72 -11.52 -12.97
N PRO A 224 5.69 -11.71 -12.07
CA PRO A 224 6.13 -13.05 -11.68
C PRO A 224 4.94 -13.93 -11.27
N PRO A 225 4.90 -15.21 -11.70
CA PRO A 225 3.81 -16.12 -11.37
C PRO A 225 3.59 -16.21 -9.85
N GLY A 226 2.36 -15.95 -9.41
CA GLY A 226 1.96 -15.98 -8.01
C GLY A 226 2.12 -14.68 -7.23
N LEU A 227 2.81 -13.65 -7.76
CA LEU A 227 2.98 -12.36 -7.08
C LEU A 227 1.63 -11.66 -6.85
N ALA A 228 0.78 -11.65 -7.89
CA ALA A 228 -0.55 -11.04 -7.79
C ALA A 228 -1.43 -11.78 -6.77
N ASP A 229 -1.47 -13.12 -6.84
CA ASP A 229 -2.21 -13.96 -5.88
C ASP A 229 -1.72 -13.79 -4.44
N GLU A 230 -0.41 -13.68 -4.24
CA GLU A 230 0.16 -13.40 -2.93
C GLU A 230 -0.24 -12.02 -2.42
N THR A 231 -0.15 -10.99 -3.26
CA THR A 231 -0.52 -9.61 -2.88
C THR A 231 -2.02 -9.49 -2.57
N LEU A 232 -2.89 -10.26 -3.24
CA LEU A 232 -4.31 -10.35 -2.87
C LEU A 232 -4.52 -11.07 -1.53
N ARG A 233 -3.72 -12.11 -1.24
CA ARG A 233 -3.74 -12.81 0.05
C ARG A 233 -3.21 -11.94 1.19
N THR A 234 -2.20 -11.10 0.96
CA THR A 234 -1.74 -10.13 1.98
C THR A 234 -2.80 -9.08 2.25
N LEU A 235 -3.55 -8.63 1.24
CA LEU A 235 -4.74 -7.80 1.47
C LEU A 235 -5.79 -8.51 2.35
N ALA A 236 -6.03 -9.81 2.11
CA ALA A 236 -6.92 -10.62 2.95
C ALA A 236 -6.43 -10.79 4.40
N LEU A 237 -5.12 -10.73 4.64
CA LEU A 237 -4.52 -10.67 5.99
C LEU A 237 -4.75 -9.31 6.65
N MET A 238 -4.44 -8.24 5.91
CA MET A 238 -4.35 -6.88 6.45
C MET A 238 -5.72 -6.24 6.63
N ILE A 239 -6.64 -6.45 5.69
CA ILE A 239 -7.99 -5.87 5.69
C ILE A 239 -9.08 -6.91 5.44
N PRO A 240 -9.21 -7.93 6.31
CA PRO A 240 -10.16 -9.02 6.11
C PRO A 240 -11.60 -8.53 6.13
N SER A 241 -12.35 -8.89 5.09
CA SER A 241 -13.74 -8.49 4.92
C SER A 241 -14.64 -8.96 6.07
N SER A 242 -14.33 -10.14 6.62
CA SER A 242 -15.10 -10.79 7.69
C SER A 242 -14.93 -10.17 9.08
N ASP A 243 -14.00 -9.22 9.26
CA ASP A 243 -13.80 -8.55 10.54
C ASP A 243 -14.59 -7.24 10.62
N PRO A 244 -15.63 -7.14 11.46
CA PRO A 244 -16.47 -5.94 11.55
C PRO A 244 -15.71 -4.71 12.05
N ALA A 245 -14.69 -4.88 12.89
CA ALA A 245 -13.92 -3.77 13.43
C ALA A 245 -13.07 -3.13 12.34
N THR A 246 -12.28 -3.95 11.63
CA THR A 246 -11.49 -3.50 10.48
C THR A 246 -12.37 -2.92 9.37
N ARG A 247 -13.55 -3.50 9.12
CA ARG A 247 -14.54 -2.95 8.17
C ARG A 247 -14.96 -1.53 8.51
N LYS A 248 -15.38 -1.31 9.76
CA LYS A 248 -15.85 0.01 10.24
C LYS A 248 -14.71 1.03 10.22
N TRP A 249 -13.50 0.62 10.56
CA TRP A 249 -12.31 1.47 10.47
C TRP A 249 -12.02 1.88 9.03
N PHE A 250 -11.97 0.90 8.12
CA PHE A 250 -11.69 1.15 6.70
C PHE A 250 -12.71 2.10 6.05
N ALA A 251 -14.01 1.91 6.33
CA ALA A 251 -15.07 2.78 5.82
C ALA A 251 -15.06 4.21 6.41
N LYS A 252 -14.33 4.44 7.50
CA LYS A 252 -14.18 5.76 8.16
C LYS A 252 -12.89 6.48 7.74
N LEU A 253 -12.05 5.87 6.91
CA LEU A 253 -10.82 6.50 6.46
C LEU A 253 -11.14 7.77 5.65
N PRO A 254 -10.40 8.87 5.84
CA PRO A 254 -10.64 10.12 5.14
C PRO A 254 -10.47 9.96 3.62
N ASN A 255 -9.54 9.12 3.20
CA ASN A 255 -9.25 8.79 1.81
C ASN A 255 -10.02 7.55 1.30
N TYR A 256 -11.07 7.08 2.00
CA TYR A 256 -11.85 5.91 1.57
C TYR A 256 -12.39 6.04 0.13
N GLN A 257 -12.71 7.28 -0.28
CA GLN A 257 -13.15 7.60 -1.64
C GLN A 257 -12.04 7.60 -2.68
N ASP A 258 -10.79 7.32 -2.31
CA ASP A 258 -9.64 7.16 -3.22
C ASP A 258 -9.13 5.72 -3.24
N LEU A 259 -9.63 4.87 -2.33
CA LEU A 259 -9.24 3.47 -2.25
C LEU A 259 -10.01 2.61 -3.26
N ASP A 260 -9.36 1.52 -3.64
CA ASP A 260 -10.01 0.44 -4.37
C ASP A 260 -10.82 -0.42 -3.40
N LYS A 261 -12.14 -0.37 -3.54
CA LYS A 261 -13.08 -1.08 -2.67
C LYS A 261 -12.95 -2.59 -2.79
N ARG A 262 -12.43 -3.11 -3.91
CA ARG A 262 -12.20 -4.56 -4.09
C ARG A 262 -11.11 -5.10 -3.18
N ALA A 263 -10.18 -4.26 -2.70
CA ALA A 263 -9.18 -4.65 -1.71
C ALA A 263 -9.80 -5.26 -0.44
N PHE A 264 -11.03 -4.85 -0.12
CA PHE A 264 -11.77 -5.29 1.05
C PHE A 264 -12.72 -6.48 0.76
N ARG A 265 -12.74 -7.06 -0.44
CA ARG A 265 -13.67 -8.16 -0.77
C ARG A 265 -13.24 -9.49 -0.12
N TYR A 266 -11.94 -9.67 0.12
CA TYR A 266 -11.38 -10.95 0.52
C TYR A 266 -11.68 -11.33 1.97
N MET A 267 -12.13 -12.56 2.16
CA MET A 267 -12.40 -13.12 3.48
C MET A 267 -11.09 -13.38 4.23
N ARG A 268 -11.15 -13.34 5.56
CA ARG A 268 -10.01 -13.71 6.41
C ARG A 268 -9.49 -15.10 6.07
N LEU A 269 -8.19 -15.21 5.94
CA LEU A 269 -7.49 -16.47 5.71
C LEU A 269 -7.63 -17.43 6.90
N LYS A 270 -7.72 -18.73 6.60
CA LYS A 270 -7.73 -19.81 7.62
C LYS A 270 -6.36 -19.89 8.30
N THR A 271 -6.29 -20.53 9.46
CA THR A 271 -5.03 -20.65 10.23
C THR A 271 -3.87 -21.23 9.45
N ASP A 272 -4.12 -22.24 8.61
CA ASP A 272 -3.06 -22.86 7.81
C ASP A 272 -2.60 -21.94 6.69
N ASP A 273 -3.43 -21.01 6.23
CA ASP A 273 -3.14 -20.07 5.13
C ASP A 273 -2.45 -18.79 5.59
N ARG A 274 -2.23 -18.65 6.90
CA ARG A 274 -1.57 -17.48 7.54
C ARG A 274 -0.10 -17.74 7.91
N GLN A 275 0.46 -18.85 7.46
CA GLN A 275 1.87 -19.18 7.64
C GLN A 275 2.74 -18.30 6.73
N LEU A 276 3.83 -17.74 7.28
CA LEU A 276 4.76 -16.90 6.53
C LEU A 276 5.35 -17.62 5.30
N GLY A 277 5.58 -18.93 5.39
CA GLY A 277 6.05 -19.74 4.25
C GLY A 277 5.10 -19.79 3.03
N LYS A 278 3.84 -19.33 3.15
CA LYS A 278 2.89 -19.21 2.03
C LYS A 278 2.95 -17.86 1.30
N PHE A 279 3.83 -16.96 1.75
CA PHE A 279 4.04 -15.62 1.20
C PHE A 279 5.48 -15.44 0.70
N PRO A 280 5.95 -16.23 -0.28
CA PRO A 280 7.35 -16.18 -0.72
C PRO A 280 7.83 -14.81 -1.23
N PHE A 281 6.97 -13.96 -1.82
CA PHE A 281 7.38 -12.64 -2.32
C PHE A 281 7.47 -11.57 -1.21
N TRP A 282 6.55 -11.62 -0.24
CA TRP A 282 6.40 -10.60 0.80
C TRP A 282 6.82 -11.10 2.20
N ARG A 283 7.36 -12.32 2.31
CA ARG A 283 7.71 -12.99 3.59
C ARG A 283 8.54 -12.09 4.48
N GLU A 284 9.65 -11.56 3.98
CA GLU A 284 10.58 -10.77 4.78
C GLU A 284 9.92 -9.51 5.33
N ARG A 285 9.10 -8.84 4.52
CA ARG A 285 8.35 -7.65 4.93
C ARG A 285 7.27 -7.99 5.95
N LEU A 286 6.57 -9.11 5.77
CA LEU A 286 5.60 -9.61 6.74
C LEU A 286 6.27 -10.02 8.06
N LEU A 287 7.48 -10.60 8.01
CA LEU A 287 8.25 -10.98 9.19
C LEU A 287 8.70 -9.74 9.97
N MET A 288 9.29 -8.75 9.29
CA MET A 288 9.66 -7.47 9.91
C MET A 288 8.42 -6.76 10.49
N LEU A 289 7.33 -6.71 9.73
CA LEU A 289 6.09 -6.10 10.21
C LEU A 289 5.48 -6.86 11.40
N LYS A 290 5.59 -8.19 11.44
CA LYS A 290 5.22 -8.99 12.62
C LYS A 290 6.10 -8.66 13.80
N GLN A 291 7.41 -8.58 13.62
CA GLN A 291 8.34 -8.23 14.69
C GLN A 291 8.01 -6.86 15.29
N VAL A 292 7.87 -5.83 14.45
CA VAL A 292 7.47 -4.47 14.90
C VAL A 292 6.12 -4.52 15.60
N PHE A 293 5.15 -5.24 15.05
CA PHE A 293 3.85 -5.38 15.67
C PHE A 293 3.91 -6.06 17.04
N ASP A 294 4.72 -7.11 17.21
CA ASP A 294 4.85 -7.87 18.47
C ASP A 294 5.66 -7.11 19.53
N GLU A 295 6.70 -6.39 19.12
CA GLU A 295 7.56 -5.60 20.02
C GLU A 295 6.92 -4.29 20.47
N ALA A 296 6.00 -3.72 19.67
CA ALA A 296 5.37 -2.45 19.98
C ALA A 296 4.73 -2.45 21.38
N GLN A 297 5.10 -1.48 22.21
CA GLN A 297 4.53 -1.31 23.55
C GLN A 297 3.44 -0.22 23.51
N PRO A 298 2.30 -0.42 24.19
CA PRO A 298 1.25 0.57 24.26
C PRO A 298 1.73 1.83 24.99
N GLN A 299 1.81 2.95 24.27
CA GLN A 299 2.24 4.26 24.77
C GLN A 299 1.08 5.09 25.36
N SER A 300 -0.15 4.78 24.98
CA SER A 300 -1.35 5.49 25.46
C SER A 300 -2.32 4.57 26.20
N LEU A 301 -3.15 5.13 27.08
CA LEU A 301 -4.22 4.38 27.78
C LEU A 301 -5.20 3.73 26.80
N SER A 302 -5.45 4.38 25.66
CA SER A 302 -6.30 3.82 24.61
C SER A 302 -5.66 2.57 23.97
N GLN A 303 -4.35 2.60 23.71
CA GLN A 303 -3.61 1.43 23.21
C GLN A 303 -3.61 0.31 24.26
N TRP A 304 -3.35 0.62 25.54
CA TRP A 304 -3.43 -0.34 26.65
C TRP A 304 -4.81 -1.00 26.78
N TRP A 305 -5.89 -0.28 26.47
CA TRP A 305 -7.24 -0.85 26.49
C TRP A 305 -7.45 -1.92 25.41
N TYR A 306 -6.94 -1.66 24.20
CA TYR A 306 -7.10 -2.54 23.04
C TYR A 306 -6.04 -3.63 22.94
N ASP A 307 -4.88 -3.44 23.55
CA ASP A 307 -3.82 -4.42 23.57
C ASP A 307 -4.18 -5.58 24.51
N ARG A 308 -4.62 -6.69 23.91
CA ARG A 308 -4.96 -7.92 24.61
C ARG A 308 -3.96 -9.05 24.36
N ARG A 309 -2.78 -8.74 23.80
CA ARG A 309 -1.75 -9.73 23.45
C ARG A 309 -1.25 -10.50 24.67
N ASN A 310 -1.02 -9.80 25.78
CA ASN A 310 -0.65 -10.40 27.05
C ASN A 310 -1.73 -10.10 28.11
N GLY A 311 -2.67 -11.05 28.26
CA GLY A 311 -3.78 -10.91 29.21
C GLY A 311 -3.31 -10.64 30.64
N VAL A 312 -2.19 -11.24 31.07
CA VAL A 312 -1.66 -11.06 32.43
C VAL A 312 -1.18 -9.62 32.63
N GLN A 313 -0.36 -9.10 31.72
CA GLN A 313 0.10 -7.70 31.80
C GLN A 313 -1.07 -6.72 31.76
N TRP A 314 -2.07 -6.99 30.91
CA TRP A 314 -3.28 -6.19 30.84
C TRP A 314 -4.02 -6.14 32.19
N TYR A 315 -4.27 -7.29 32.83
CA TYR A 315 -4.91 -7.34 34.15
C TYR A 315 -4.08 -6.61 35.21
N THR A 316 -2.78 -6.86 35.29
CA THR A 316 -1.89 -6.21 36.26
C THR A 316 -1.93 -4.69 36.14
N PHE A 317 -1.90 -4.16 34.91
CA PHE A 317 -1.99 -2.71 34.67
C PHE A 317 -3.31 -2.13 35.17
N TRP A 318 -4.45 -2.71 34.78
CA TRP A 318 -5.76 -2.17 35.18
C TRP A 318 -6.06 -2.36 36.68
N VAL A 319 -5.55 -3.43 37.30
CA VAL A 319 -5.60 -3.59 38.76
C VAL A 319 -4.78 -2.50 39.44
N ALA A 320 -3.57 -2.20 38.96
CA ALA A 320 -2.75 -1.12 39.51
C ALA A 320 -3.44 0.24 39.39
N VAL A 321 -4.04 0.54 38.23
CA VAL A 321 -4.84 1.77 38.02
C VAL A 321 -6.02 1.85 38.99
N LEU A 322 -6.74 0.75 39.20
CA LEU A 322 -7.86 0.70 40.14
C LEU A 322 -7.40 0.94 41.58
N VAL A 323 -6.31 0.30 42.02
CA VAL A 323 -5.74 0.49 43.36
C VAL A 323 -5.29 1.94 43.57
N LEU A 324 -4.64 2.54 42.58
CA LEU A 324 -4.22 3.95 42.62
C LEU A 324 -5.43 4.89 42.77
N LEU A 325 -6.48 4.67 41.99
CA LEU A 325 -7.71 5.47 42.06
C LEU A 325 -8.40 5.35 43.42
N LEU A 326 -8.53 4.13 43.93
CA LEU A 326 -9.08 3.89 45.27
C LEU A 326 -8.24 4.57 46.36
N THR A 327 -6.91 4.52 46.25
CA THR A 327 -6.00 5.17 47.20
C THR A 327 -6.19 6.68 47.23
N VAL A 328 -6.31 7.33 46.06
CA VAL A 328 -6.57 8.77 45.96
C VAL A 328 -7.92 9.13 46.56
N VAL A 329 -8.97 8.36 46.25
CA VAL A 329 -10.31 8.60 46.78
C VAL A 329 -10.35 8.45 48.31
N PHE A 330 -9.77 7.38 48.86
CA PHE A 330 -9.71 7.20 50.30
C PHE A 330 -8.87 8.29 50.98
N GLY A 331 -7.74 8.69 50.39
CA GLY A 331 -6.93 9.81 50.89
C GLY A 331 -7.69 11.13 50.88
N LEU A 332 -8.52 11.39 49.86
CA LEU A 332 -9.37 12.58 49.81
C LEU A 332 -10.46 12.55 50.89
N VAL A 333 -11.15 11.43 51.07
CA VAL A 333 -12.17 11.27 52.11
C VAL A 333 -11.56 11.48 53.50
N GLN A 334 -10.41 10.86 53.78
CA GLN A 334 -9.68 11.02 55.04
C GLN A 334 -9.25 12.47 55.28
N SER A 335 -8.83 13.19 54.23
CA SER A 335 -8.45 14.60 54.34
C SER A 335 -9.66 15.49 54.67
N ILE A 336 -10.82 15.22 54.07
CA ILE A 336 -12.08 15.93 54.35
C ILE A 336 -12.53 15.66 55.78
N GLU A 337 -12.56 14.39 56.21
CA GLU A 337 -12.93 14.01 57.58
C GLU A 337 -11.99 14.65 58.60
N GLY A 338 -10.68 14.61 58.36
CA GLY A 338 -9.69 15.28 59.21
C GLY A 338 -9.92 16.80 59.27
N GLY A 339 -10.19 17.45 58.13
CA GLY A 339 -10.51 18.88 58.08
C GLY A 339 -11.79 19.23 58.85
N LEU A 340 -12.85 18.44 58.70
CA LEU A 340 -14.11 18.60 59.44
C LEU A 340 -13.92 18.38 60.94
N GLN A 341 -13.12 17.39 61.34
CA GLN A 341 -12.83 17.12 62.75
C GLN A 341 -12.07 18.28 63.40
N VAL A 342 -11.08 18.84 62.70
CA VAL A 342 -10.33 20.02 63.17
C VAL A 342 -11.24 21.24 63.27
N TYR A 343 -12.08 21.49 62.26
CA TYR A 343 -13.05 22.59 62.30
C TYR A 343 -14.05 22.45 63.45
N ALA A 344 -14.62 21.25 63.63
CA ALA A 344 -15.53 20.96 64.75
C ALA A 344 -14.84 21.17 66.11
N SER A 345 -13.56 20.78 66.23
CA SER A 345 -12.76 20.99 67.44
C SER A 345 -12.51 22.47 67.72
N PHE A 346 -12.15 23.27 66.71
CA PHE A 346 -12.00 24.73 66.86
C PHE A 346 -13.31 25.41 67.26
N LYS A 347 -14.44 25.00 66.67
CA LYS A 347 -15.77 25.51 67.04
C LYS A 347 -16.18 25.10 68.46
N ALA A 348 -15.80 23.90 68.91
CA ALA A 348 -16.01 23.47 70.29
C ALA A 348 -15.15 24.28 71.28
N LEU A 349 -14.01 24.83 70.83
CA LEU A 349 -13.08 25.62 71.64
C LEU A 349 -13.40 27.13 71.70
N GLY A 350 -14.41 27.66 71.00
CA GLY A 350 -14.80 29.07 71.14
C GLY A 350 -16.29 29.35 70.90
N PRO A 351 -16.99 30.21 71.69
CA PRO A 351 -16.52 31.09 72.77
C PRO A 351 -17.00 30.64 74.16
N GLY A 352 -16.06 30.32 75.05
CA GLY A 352 -16.22 30.49 76.50
C GLY A 352 -15.69 31.86 76.91
N VAL A 353 -16.41 32.93 76.53
CA VAL A 353 -16.22 34.27 77.11
C VAL A 353 -17.60 34.83 77.45
N SER A 354 -17.98 34.64 78.71
CA SER A 354 -18.83 35.53 79.49
C SER A 354 -18.43 35.40 80.95
#